data_AF-A0A9P3GXC7-F1
#
_entry.id   AF-A0A9P3GXC7-F1
#
_cell.length_a   1.000
_cell.length_b   1.000
_cell.length_c   1.000
_cell.angle_alpha   90.00
_cell.angle_beta   90.00
_cell.angle_gamma   90.00
#
_symmetry.space_group_name_H-M   'P 1'
#
loop_
_entity.id
_entity.type
_entity.pdbx_description
1 polymer ?
#
loop_
_entity_poly.entity_id
_entity_poly.type
_entity_poly.pdbx_seq_one_letter_code
_entity_poly.pdbx_strand_id
1 'polypeptide(L)'
;MEAEIKLQLAEEEDSAIEGSVAAGQTITVSALLIELLELEEQQSAAHPDPQAPERQQLFLPHQLSVEDLNMCAPGLIDIEDRLREGQMYDSLDKLRCQLHVRTRMMTFKARHVCHQGPNTKIRRRLDVNDTKIIQLAEKYQAAEPIIFGIFGILCALPCI
;
A
#
# COMPACT_ATOMS: atom_id res chain seq x y z
N MET A 1 -51.39 -5.18 -26.58
CA MET A 1 -50.52 -6.37 -26.65
C MET A 1 -49.30 -6.28 -25.72
N GLU A 2 -49.24 -5.31 -24.79
CA GLU A 2 -48.22 -5.27 -23.72
C GLU A 2 -48.83 -5.43 -22.31
N ALA A 3 -50.16 -5.33 -22.19
CA ALA A 3 -50.87 -5.53 -20.93
C ALA A 3 -51.11 -7.01 -20.59
N GLU A 4 -51.21 -7.88 -21.61
CA GLU A 4 -51.39 -9.33 -21.43
C GLU A 4 -50.11 -10.02 -20.90
N ILE A 5 -48.94 -9.51 -21.30
CA ILE A 5 -47.63 -10.08 -20.91
C ILE A 5 -47.30 -9.74 -19.45
N LYS A 6 -47.77 -8.60 -18.95
CA LYS A 6 -47.58 -8.21 -17.54
C LYS A 6 -48.44 -9.03 -16.57
N LEU A 7 -49.53 -9.63 -17.04
CA LEU A 7 -50.36 -10.49 -16.19
C LEU A 7 -49.74 -11.88 -16.00
N GLN A 8 -49.04 -12.40 -17.02
CA GLN A 8 -48.38 -13.71 -16.96
C GLN A 8 -47.09 -13.70 -16.14
N LEU A 9 -46.38 -12.56 -16.07
CA LEU A 9 -45.19 -12.40 -15.23
C LEU A 9 -45.52 -12.24 -13.73
N ALA A 10 -46.73 -11.78 -13.39
CA ALA A 10 -47.16 -11.69 -11.99
C ALA A 10 -47.57 -13.05 -11.41
N GLU A 11 -48.15 -13.94 -12.24
CA GLU A 11 -48.54 -15.29 -11.80
C GLU A 11 -47.33 -16.25 -11.71
N GLU A 12 -46.22 -15.97 -12.39
CA GLU A 12 -45.02 -16.80 -12.35
C GLU A 12 -44.11 -16.45 -11.14
N GLU A 13 -44.11 -15.18 -10.69
CA GLU A 13 -43.36 -14.75 -9.48
C GLU A 13 -43.96 -15.30 -8.17
N ASP A 14 -45.27 -15.54 -8.11
CA ASP A 14 -45.92 -16.16 -6.93
C ASP A 14 -45.59 -17.66 -6.80
N SER A 15 -45.15 -18.32 -7.88
CA SER A 15 -44.85 -19.76 -7.88
C SER A 15 -43.41 -20.12 -7.49
N ALA A 16 -42.52 -19.14 -7.35
CA ALA A 16 -41.11 -19.35 -7.00
C ALA A 16 -40.79 -19.14 -5.50
N ILE A 17 -41.79 -18.87 -4.65
CA ILE A 17 -41.61 -18.76 -3.19
C ILE A 17 -41.97 -20.09 -2.47
N GLU A 18 -42.60 -21.05 -3.14
CA GLU A 18 -42.88 -22.36 -2.56
C GLU A 18 -41.71 -23.33 -2.74
N GLY A 19 -40.58 -23.04 -2.07
CA GLY A 19 -39.33 -23.74 -2.34
C GLY A 19 -38.34 -23.89 -1.19
N SER A 20 -38.65 -23.55 0.06
CA SER A 20 -38.12 -24.17 1.30
C SER A 20 -38.38 -23.30 2.55
N VAL A 21 -39.64 -23.21 3.00
CA VAL A 21 -39.91 -22.87 4.41
C VAL A 21 -40.18 -24.18 5.13
N ALA A 22 -39.11 -24.93 5.38
CA ALA A 22 -39.14 -26.06 6.29
C ALA A 22 -38.94 -25.56 7.73
N ALA A 23 -39.91 -25.87 8.58
CA ALA A 23 -40.00 -25.58 10.02
C ALA A 23 -40.33 -24.13 10.38
N GLY A 24 -41.48 -23.94 11.04
CA GLY A 24 -41.92 -22.67 11.60
C GLY A 24 -40.95 -22.13 12.64
N GLN A 25 -40.00 -21.32 12.18
CA GLN A 25 -39.33 -20.34 13.02
C GLN A 25 -40.16 -19.07 12.92
N THR A 26 -40.79 -18.68 14.03
CA THR A 26 -41.32 -17.32 14.17
C THR A 26 -40.14 -16.39 13.94
N ILE A 27 -40.08 -15.74 12.78
CA ILE A 27 -39.05 -14.73 12.51
C ILE A 27 -39.35 -13.60 13.49
N THR A 28 -38.65 -13.63 14.61
CA THR A 28 -38.79 -12.60 15.63
C THR A 28 -38.31 -11.30 15.02
N VAL A 29 -38.99 -10.20 15.33
CA VAL A 29 -38.55 -8.86 14.91
C VAL A 29 -37.09 -8.61 15.31
N SER A 30 -36.64 -9.23 16.41
CA SER A 30 -35.23 -9.24 16.82
C SER A 30 -34.28 -9.93 15.85
N ALA A 31 -34.65 -11.04 15.21
CA ALA A 31 -33.80 -11.71 14.22
C ALA A 31 -33.62 -10.83 12.97
N LEU A 32 -34.71 -10.20 12.54
CA LEU A 32 -34.71 -9.28 11.40
C LEU A 32 -33.93 -7.99 11.72
N LEU A 33 -34.00 -7.52 12.98
CA LEU A 33 -33.23 -6.37 13.46
C LEU A 33 -31.72 -6.66 13.50
N ILE A 34 -31.33 -7.87 13.91
CA ILE A 34 -29.92 -8.29 13.93
C ILE A 34 -29.38 -8.32 12.50
N GLU A 35 -30.11 -8.92 11.56
CA GLU A 35 -29.70 -8.99 10.16
C GLU A 35 -29.62 -7.60 9.50
N LEU A 36 -30.53 -6.69 9.84
CA LEU A 36 -30.46 -5.28 9.43
C LEU A 36 -29.25 -4.53 10.01
N LEU A 37 -28.91 -4.75 11.28
CA LEU A 37 -27.75 -4.14 11.93
C LEU A 37 -26.43 -4.65 11.33
N GLU A 38 -26.36 -5.95 11.01
CA GLU A 38 -25.20 -6.54 10.34
C GLU A 38 -24.99 -5.97 8.93
N LEU A 39 -26.08 -5.72 8.18
CA LEU A 39 -26.02 -5.06 6.88
C LEU A 39 -25.60 -3.59 6.97
N GLU A 40 -26.01 -2.86 8.01
CA GLU A 40 -25.61 -1.47 8.25
C GLU A 40 -24.13 -1.37 8.66
N GLU A 41 -23.63 -2.30 9.48
CA GLU A 41 -22.21 -2.38 9.85
C GLU A 41 -21.32 -2.70 8.62
N GLN A 42 -21.78 -3.59 7.75
CA GLN A 42 -21.12 -3.91 6.48
C GLN A 42 -21.11 -2.71 5.51
N GLN A 43 -22.19 -1.92 5.46
CA GLN A 43 -22.24 -0.69 4.66
C GLN A 43 -21.37 0.43 5.24
N SER A 44 -21.30 0.57 6.57
CA SER A 44 -20.41 1.53 7.25
C SER A 44 -18.93 1.18 7.07
N ALA A 45 -18.59 -0.11 7.00
CA ALA A 45 -17.23 -0.54 6.66
C ALA A 45 -16.85 -0.25 5.19
N ALA A 46 -17.83 -0.27 4.28
CA ALA A 46 -17.62 -0.02 2.85
C ALA A 46 -17.58 1.48 2.49
N HIS A 47 -18.24 2.35 3.27
CA HIS A 47 -18.20 3.79 3.07
C HIS A 47 -17.45 4.46 4.24
N PRO A 48 -16.14 4.74 4.11
CA PRO A 48 -15.39 5.42 5.15
C PRO A 48 -16.07 6.76 5.45
N ASP A 49 -16.46 6.95 6.70
CA ASP A 49 -17.15 8.15 7.16
C ASP A 49 -16.37 9.41 6.72
N PRO A 50 -16.94 10.29 5.88
CA PRO A 50 -16.28 11.51 5.45
C PRO A 50 -15.99 12.48 6.61
N GLN A 51 -16.50 12.21 7.82
CA GLN A 51 -16.25 12.99 9.04
C GLN A 51 -14.94 12.63 9.76
N ALA A 52 -14.24 11.54 9.37
CA ALA A 52 -12.99 11.11 10.00
C ALA A 52 -11.79 11.37 9.06
N PRO A 53 -11.23 12.60 9.01
CA PRO A 53 -10.16 12.96 8.09
C PRO A 53 -8.90 12.09 8.24
N GLU A 54 -8.67 11.51 9.41
CA GLU A 54 -7.58 10.58 9.70
C GLU A 54 -7.70 9.22 9.00
N ARG A 55 -8.90 8.85 8.54
CA ARG A 55 -9.14 7.59 7.82
C ARG A 55 -9.04 7.75 6.30
N GLN A 56 -8.93 8.98 5.82
CA GLN A 56 -8.81 9.23 4.39
C GLN A 56 -7.39 8.92 3.90
N GLN A 57 -7.30 8.10 2.85
CA GLN A 57 -6.03 7.77 2.23
C GLN A 57 -5.45 9.01 1.55
N LEU A 58 -4.24 9.39 1.96
CA LEU A 58 -3.48 10.48 1.32
C LEU A 58 -2.72 9.92 0.13
N PHE A 59 -3.01 10.45 -1.05
CA PHE A 59 -2.27 10.15 -2.26
C PHE A 59 -1.20 11.21 -2.49
N LEU A 60 -0.03 10.76 -2.95
CA LEU A 60 1.00 11.64 -3.48
C LEU A 60 0.67 11.95 -4.95
N PRO A 61 1.10 13.11 -5.50
CA PRO A 61 0.73 13.47 -6.86
C PRO A 61 1.18 12.43 -7.91
N HIS A 62 2.34 11.81 -7.78
CA HIS A 62 2.76 10.71 -8.67
C HIS A 62 1.86 9.43 -8.62
N GLN A 63 1.01 9.27 -7.59
CA GLN A 63 0.05 8.16 -7.49
C GLN A 63 -1.30 8.48 -8.12
N LEU A 64 -1.54 9.75 -8.47
CA LEU A 64 -2.79 10.18 -9.07
C LEU A 64 -2.80 9.91 -10.58
N SER A 65 -4.00 9.76 -11.14
CA SER A 65 -4.18 9.71 -12.58
C SER A 65 -3.85 11.08 -13.21
N VAL A 66 -3.53 11.09 -14.51
CA VAL A 66 -3.25 12.34 -15.23
C VAL A 66 -4.46 13.30 -15.19
N GLU A 67 -5.67 12.74 -15.15
CA GLU A 67 -6.93 13.49 -15.06
C GLU A 67 -7.06 14.20 -13.71
N ASP A 68 -6.75 13.51 -12.61
CA ASP A 68 -6.78 14.08 -11.25
C ASP A 68 -5.65 15.09 -11.02
N LEU A 69 -4.50 14.87 -11.65
CA LEU A 69 -3.37 15.81 -11.61
C LEU A 69 -3.71 17.15 -12.26
N ASN A 70 -4.54 17.16 -13.31
CA ASN A 70 -5.00 18.40 -13.94
C ASN A 70 -5.96 19.21 -13.04
N MET A 71 -6.61 18.54 -12.08
CA MET A 71 -7.47 19.19 -11.08
C MET A 71 -6.68 19.75 -9.90
N CYS A 72 -5.40 19.38 -9.76
CA CYS A 72 -4.52 19.86 -8.71
C CYS A 72 -3.97 21.27 -8.99
N ALA A 73 -3.45 21.91 -7.95
CA ALA A 73 -2.83 23.23 -8.07
C ALA A 73 -1.63 23.20 -9.06
N PRO A 74 -1.49 24.21 -9.93
CA PRO A 74 -0.37 24.26 -10.88
C PRO A 74 0.97 24.34 -10.13
N GLY A 75 1.98 23.61 -10.62
CA GLY A 75 3.32 23.54 -10.01
C GLY A 75 3.45 22.56 -8.84
N LEU A 76 2.40 21.83 -8.46
CA LEU A 76 2.47 20.80 -7.42
C LEU A 76 3.44 19.67 -7.80
N ILE A 77 3.47 19.32 -9.09
CA ILE A 77 4.37 18.30 -9.66
C ILE A 77 5.83 18.75 -9.49
N ASP A 78 6.15 20.00 -9.83
CA ASP A 78 7.52 20.53 -9.71
C ASP A 78 8.02 20.52 -8.24
N ILE A 79 7.11 20.78 -7.29
CA ILE A 79 7.43 20.74 -5.86
C ILE A 79 7.66 19.29 -5.41
N GLU A 80 6.84 18.35 -5.86
CA GLU A 80 7.04 16.92 -5.57
C GLU A 80 8.37 16.43 -6.15
N ASP A 81 8.69 16.79 -7.40
CA ASP A 81 9.93 16.38 -8.05
C ASP A 81 11.15 16.86 -7.27
N ARG A 82 11.17 18.12 -6.81
CA ARG A 82 12.22 18.65 -5.95
C ARG A 82 12.29 17.95 -4.60
N LEU A 83 11.13 17.61 -4.01
CA LEU A 83 11.07 16.87 -2.75
C LEU A 83 11.67 15.47 -2.91
N ARG A 84 11.33 14.78 -4.00
CA ARG A 84 11.86 13.44 -4.34
C ARG A 84 13.35 13.47 -4.60
N GLU A 85 13.81 14.45 -5.38
CA GLU A 85 15.24 14.66 -5.61
C GLU A 85 15.99 14.87 -4.28
N GLY A 86 15.45 15.70 -3.38
CA GLY A 86 15.99 15.88 -2.04
C GLY A 86 16.04 14.58 -1.22
N GLN A 87 14.96 13.80 -1.23
CA GLN A 87 14.90 12.49 -0.55
C GLN A 87 15.91 11.48 -1.14
N MET A 88 16.10 11.50 -2.46
CA MET A 88 17.08 10.67 -3.16
C MET A 88 18.50 11.03 -2.73
N TYR A 89 18.87 12.30 -2.73
CA TYR A 89 20.20 12.72 -2.29
C TYR A 89 20.47 12.43 -0.80
N ASP A 90 19.50 12.68 0.06
CA ASP A 90 19.62 12.42 1.50
C ASP A 90 19.78 10.91 1.79
N SER A 91 18.98 10.06 1.13
CA SER A 91 19.10 8.61 1.27
C SER A 91 20.43 8.09 0.71
N LEU A 92 20.89 8.62 -0.42
CA LEU A 92 22.17 8.27 -1.03
C LEU A 92 23.37 8.65 -0.15
N ASP A 93 23.36 9.85 0.45
CA ASP A 93 24.43 10.31 1.33
C ASP A 93 24.50 9.44 2.60
N LYS A 94 23.33 9.16 3.20
CA LYS A 94 23.23 8.23 4.34
C LYS A 94 23.71 6.83 3.98
N LEU A 95 23.39 6.33 2.78
CA LEU A 95 23.82 5.02 2.30
C LEU A 95 25.36 4.95 2.19
N ARG A 96 25.98 5.95 1.57
CA ARG A 96 27.45 6.08 1.49
C ARG A 96 28.08 6.10 2.88
N CYS A 97 27.52 6.88 3.81
CA CYS A 97 27.98 6.93 5.18
C CYS A 97 27.93 5.55 5.86
N GLN A 98 26.81 4.81 5.75
CA GLN A 98 26.68 3.48 6.35
C GLN A 98 27.65 2.47 5.72
N LEU A 99 27.88 2.53 4.40
CA LEU A 99 28.87 1.69 3.71
C LEU A 99 30.30 1.97 4.21
N HIS A 100 30.65 3.25 4.40
CA HIS A 100 31.95 3.60 5.00
C HIS A 100 32.10 3.09 6.43
N VAL A 101 31.04 3.20 7.24
CA VAL A 101 31.01 2.63 8.60
C VAL A 101 31.22 1.12 8.55
N ARG A 102 30.52 0.40 7.66
CA ARG A 102 30.68 -1.05 7.46
C ARG A 102 32.14 -1.42 7.18
N THR A 103 32.76 -0.76 6.20
CA THR A 103 34.15 -1.02 5.81
C THR A 103 35.12 -0.76 6.96
N ARG A 104 34.93 0.33 7.70
CA ARG A 104 35.76 0.63 8.89
C ARG A 104 35.57 -0.41 9.99
N MET A 105 34.34 -0.84 10.25
CA MET A 105 34.05 -1.88 11.24
C MET A 105 34.66 -3.23 10.86
N MET A 106 34.61 -3.61 9.58
CA MET A 106 35.26 -4.82 9.08
C MET A 106 36.79 -4.75 9.24
N THR A 107 37.38 -3.62 8.88
CA THR A 107 38.83 -3.40 9.04
C THR A 107 39.25 -3.45 10.51
N PHE A 108 38.47 -2.80 11.39
CA PHE A 108 38.69 -2.83 12.83
C PHE A 108 38.57 -4.24 13.39
N LYS A 109 37.54 -4.99 12.95
CA LYS A 109 37.34 -6.40 13.33
C LYS A 109 38.55 -7.25 12.98
N ALA A 110 39.03 -7.15 11.75
CA ALA A 110 40.15 -7.95 11.27
C ALA A 110 41.45 -7.66 12.06
N ARG A 111 41.68 -6.42 12.49
CA ARG A 111 42.95 -6.00 13.11
C ARG A 111 42.99 -6.11 14.63
N HIS A 112 41.86 -5.88 15.32
CA HIS A 112 41.87 -5.63 16.77
C HIS A 112 41.02 -6.59 17.58
N VAL A 113 40.24 -7.46 16.94
CA VAL A 113 39.19 -8.20 17.63
C VAL A 113 39.59 -9.65 17.73
N CYS A 114 40.22 -9.96 18.84
CA CYS A 114 40.53 -11.32 19.26
C CYS A 114 39.44 -11.83 20.21
N HIS A 115 39.26 -13.15 20.27
CA HIS A 115 38.32 -13.85 21.15
C HIS A 115 36.84 -13.72 20.77
N GLN A 116 36.05 -14.69 21.24
CA GLN A 116 34.66 -14.90 20.81
C GLN A 116 33.73 -13.76 21.23
N GLY A 117 33.77 -13.32 22.50
CA GLY A 117 32.86 -12.31 23.03
C GLY A 117 32.88 -10.98 22.25
N PRO A 118 34.05 -10.35 22.06
CA PRO A 118 34.19 -9.16 21.22
C PRO A 118 33.76 -9.40 19.76
N ASN A 119 34.05 -10.58 19.19
CA ASN A 119 33.65 -10.93 17.82
C ASN A 119 32.12 -10.94 17.67
N THR A 120 31.41 -11.57 18.60
CA THR A 120 29.94 -11.62 18.61
C THR A 120 29.33 -10.22 18.75
N LYS A 121 29.88 -9.36 19.64
CA LYS A 121 29.42 -7.98 19.79
C LYS A 121 29.56 -7.18 18.51
N ILE A 122 30.68 -7.33 17.80
CA ILE A 122 30.92 -6.59 16.55
C ILE A 122 30.10 -7.16 15.41
N ARG A 123 29.91 -8.48 15.35
CA ARG A 123 28.99 -9.09 14.39
C ARG A 123 27.58 -8.54 14.55
N ARG A 124 27.04 -8.50 15.78
CA ARG A 124 25.73 -7.88 16.04
C ARG A 124 25.66 -6.42 15.56
N ARG A 125 26.73 -5.63 15.75
CA ARG A 125 26.75 -4.23 15.26
C ARG A 125 26.81 -4.15 13.74
N LEU A 126 27.54 -5.05 13.08
CA LEU A 126 27.57 -5.16 11.62
C LEU A 126 26.18 -5.54 11.08
N ASP A 127 25.50 -6.51 11.70
CA ASP A 127 24.17 -6.94 11.29
C ASP A 127 23.17 -5.78 11.37
N VAL A 128 23.21 -4.97 12.44
CA VAL A 128 22.38 -3.76 12.57
C VAL A 128 22.71 -2.71 11.50
N ASN A 129 23.99 -2.55 11.17
CA ASN A 129 24.40 -1.63 10.11
C ASN A 129 23.95 -2.14 8.72
N ASP A 130 23.96 -3.44 8.49
CA ASP A 130 23.45 -4.05 7.26
C ASP A 130 21.94 -3.86 7.11
N THR A 131 21.18 -4.03 8.19
CA THR A 131 19.74 -3.71 8.18
C THR A 131 19.50 -2.24 7.81
N LYS A 132 20.32 -1.31 8.33
CA LYS A 132 20.22 0.11 7.97
C LYS A 132 20.57 0.36 6.50
N ILE A 133 21.59 -0.31 5.97
CA ILE A 133 21.97 -0.21 4.56
C ILE A 133 20.81 -0.64 3.67
N ILE A 134 20.17 -1.78 3.98
CA ILE A 134 19.01 -2.29 3.23
C ILE A 134 17.86 -1.28 3.27
N GLN A 135 17.48 -0.82 4.47
CA GLN A 135 16.42 0.19 4.63
C GLN A 135 16.70 1.50 3.90
N LEU A 136 17.95 1.94 3.84
CA LEU A 136 18.34 3.15 3.11
C LEU A 136 18.32 2.92 1.59
N ALA A 137 18.71 1.73 1.13
CA ALA A 137 18.62 1.36 -0.28
C ALA A 137 17.16 1.29 -0.75
N GLU A 138 16.26 0.71 0.05
CA GLU A 138 14.82 0.69 -0.21
C GLU A 138 14.25 2.11 -0.29
N LYS A 139 14.63 2.99 0.64
CA LYS A 139 14.22 4.40 0.62
C LYS A 139 14.71 5.14 -0.62
N TYR A 140 15.95 4.89 -1.03
CA TYR A 140 16.51 5.46 -2.24
C TYR A 140 15.73 5.01 -3.47
N GLN A 141 15.48 3.70 -3.61
CA GLN A 141 14.68 3.13 -4.71
C GLN A 141 13.24 3.64 -4.72
N ALA A 142 12.61 3.82 -3.56
CA ALA A 142 11.25 4.37 -3.47
C ALA A 142 11.17 5.86 -3.84
N ALA A 143 12.27 6.61 -3.66
CA ALA A 143 12.37 8.01 -4.03
C ALA A 143 12.71 8.21 -5.50
N GLU A 144 13.28 7.20 -6.18
CA GLU A 144 13.61 7.30 -7.60
C GLU A 144 12.34 7.60 -8.42
N PRO A 145 12.36 8.66 -9.25
CA PRO A 145 11.23 8.92 -10.13
C PRO A 145 11.13 7.78 -11.16
N ILE A 146 9.90 7.30 -11.39
CA ILE A 146 9.56 6.23 -12.37
C ILE A 146 10.19 6.48 -13.75
N ILE A 147 10.48 7.75 -14.06
CA ILE A 147 11.17 8.22 -15.26
C ILE A 147 12.54 7.52 -15.45
N PHE A 148 13.31 7.27 -14.39
CA PHE A 148 14.57 6.51 -14.51
C PHE A 148 14.33 5.00 -14.74
N GLY A 149 13.20 4.45 -14.29
CA GLY A 149 12.80 3.07 -14.57
C GLY A 149 12.52 2.83 -16.05
N ILE A 150 11.91 3.79 -16.74
CA ILE A 150 11.69 3.72 -18.20
C ILE A 150 13.03 3.75 -18.95
N PHE A 151 13.99 4.56 -18.50
CA PHE A 151 15.34 4.60 -19.10
C PHE A 151 16.19 3.36 -18.77
N GLY A 152 16.00 2.77 -17.57
CA GLY A 152 16.63 1.52 -17.16
C GLY A 152 16.13 0.30 -17.94
N ILE A 153 14.84 0.27 -18.31
CA ILE A 153 14.28 -0.74 -19.22
C ILE A 153 14.88 -0.60 -20.63
N LEU A 154 15.14 0.64 -21.09
CA LEU A 154 15.81 0.88 -22.37
C LEU A 154 17.29 0.41 -22.35
N CYS A 155 17.96 0.49 -21.20
CA CYS A 155 19.34 0.03 -21.02
C CYS A 155 19.49 -1.49 -20.82
N ALA A 156 18.36 -2.21 -20.65
CA ALA A 156 18.30 -3.68 -20.60
C ALA A 156 18.15 -4.31 -22.00
N LEU A 157 18.06 -3.52 -23.07
CA LEU A 157 18.28 -4.03 -24.43
C LEU A 157 19.75 -4.45 -24.55
N PRO A 158 20.04 -5.68 -24.99
CA PRO A 158 21.41 -6.15 -25.13
C PRO A 158 22.14 -5.23 -26.11
N CYS A 159 23.23 -4.63 -25.64
CA CYS A 159 24.24 -4.05 -26.53
C CYS A 159 24.65 -5.14 -27.54
N ILE A 160 24.32 -4.92 -28.81
CA ILE A 160 24.92 -5.61 -29.97
C ILE A 160 26.17 -4.83 -30.36
#